data_AF-A0A7W9GME4-F1
#
_entry.id   AF-A0A7W9GME4-F1
#
_cell.length_a   1.000
_cell.length_b   1.000
_cell.length_c   1.000
_cell.angle_alpha   90.00
_cell.angle_beta   90.00
_cell.angle_gamma   90.00
#
_symmetry.space_group_name_H-M   'P 1'
#
loop_
_entity.id
_entity.type
_entity.pdbx_description
1 polymer ?
#
loop_
_entity_poly.entity_id
_entity_poly.type
_entity_poly.pdbx_seq_one_letter_code
_entity_poly.pdbx_strand_id
1 'polypeptide(L)'
;MDELERQWSALAGDSPAATAAGADLLVRWAEPHRRYHATGHLTAILAAVDELLASGEPADPDAVRFAAWFHDAVYDGKPGQDEAASARLAREVLTALGRPAALVDEVERLVLLTAGHDPAPGDANGAVLCDADLAVLAGSPAEYGAYAAAVRDDYAHVPDADFAAGRAAVLAGLLDRPALFRTETGRARWETAARHNLGTELVLLRASAS
;
A
#
# COMPACT_ATOMS: atom_id res chain seq x y z
N MET A 1 9.89 -13.96 17.97
CA MET A 1 10.01 -12.87 17.00
C MET A 1 8.93 -13.12 15.96
N ASP A 2 8.05 -12.15 15.77
CA ASP A 2 7.04 -12.14 14.72
C ASP A 2 7.72 -12.16 13.32
N GLU A 3 7.03 -12.54 12.25
CA GLU A 3 7.58 -12.49 10.88
C GLU A 3 7.92 -11.06 10.47
N LEU A 4 7.03 -10.10 10.74
CA LEU A 4 7.26 -8.70 10.43
C LEU A 4 8.48 -8.13 11.18
N GLU A 5 8.68 -8.52 12.44
CA GLU A 5 9.89 -8.15 13.20
C GLU A 5 11.17 -8.70 12.55
N ARG A 6 11.14 -9.93 12.03
CA ARG A 6 12.28 -10.53 11.30
C ARG A 6 12.55 -9.78 10.00
N GLN A 7 11.51 -9.50 9.21
CA GLN A 7 11.64 -8.77 7.95
C GLN A 7 12.21 -7.36 8.19
N TRP A 8 11.74 -6.65 9.21
CA TRP A 8 12.29 -5.36 9.58
C TRP A 8 13.75 -5.48 10.02
N SER A 9 14.08 -6.42 10.90
CA SER A 9 15.46 -6.63 11.37
C SER A 9 16.42 -6.94 10.22
N ALA A 10 16.00 -7.73 9.24
CA ALA A 10 16.79 -8.04 8.05
C ALA A 10 17.05 -6.81 7.16
N LEU A 11 16.09 -5.89 7.07
CA LEU A 11 16.15 -4.68 6.24
C LEU A 11 16.89 -3.53 6.96
N ALA A 12 16.48 -3.26 8.20
CA ALA A 12 16.91 -2.11 9.00
C ALA A 12 18.15 -2.40 9.87
N GLY A 13 18.54 -3.66 10.01
CA GLY A 13 19.58 -4.11 10.93
C GLY A 13 19.05 -4.34 12.36
N ASP A 14 19.94 -4.77 13.27
CA ASP A 14 19.61 -5.20 14.64
C ASP A 14 20.08 -4.20 15.71
N SER A 15 20.48 -2.99 15.32
CA SER A 15 20.83 -1.95 16.30
C SER A 15 19.65 -1.62 17.22
N PRO A 16 19.88 -1.13 18.46
CA PRO A 16 18.81 -0.72 19.35
C PRO A 16 17.86 0.32 18.72
N ALA A 17 18.40 1.26 17.93
CA ALA A 17 17.62 2.26 17.22
C ALA A 17 16.73 1.64 16.13
N ALA A 18 17.29 0.71 15.33
CA ALA A 18 16.53 0.00 14.31
C ALA A 18 15.42 -0.85 14.95
N THR A 19 15.72 -1.57 16.03
CA THR A 19 14.73 -2.38 16.75
C THR A 19 13.59 -1.53 17.30
N ALA A 20 13.90 -0.39 17.92
CA ALA A 20 12.89 0.54 18.43
C ALA A 20 12.01 1.12 17.31
N ALA A 21 12.60 1.48 16.16
CA ALA A 21 11.86 1.98 15.00
C ALA A 21 10.88 0.94 14.43
N GLY A 22 11.31 -0.32 14.33
CA GLY A 22 10.43 -1.41 13.88
C GLY A 22 9.28 -1.66 14.83
N ALA A 23 9.54 -1.64 16.15
CA ALA A 23 8.50 -1.77 17.15
C ALA A 23 7.49 -0.61 17.10
N ASP A 24 7.94 0.64 16.92
CA ASP A 24 7.07 1.81 16.75
C ASP A 24 6.17 1.69 15.50
N LEU A 25 6.75 1.27 14.36
CA LEU A 25 6.00 1.01 13.14
C LEU A 25 4.92 -0.05 13.36
N LEU A 26 5.24 -1.16 14.03
CA LEU A 26 4.25 -2.21 14.31
C LEU A 26 3.13 -1.72 15.24
N VAL A 27 3.43 -0.86 16.22
CA VAL A 27 2.40 -0.22 17.05
C VAL A 27 1.46 0.62 16.21
N ARG A 28 1.99 1.42 15.27
CA ARG A 28 1.18 2.24 14.34
C ARG A 28 0.30 1.38 13.45
N TRP A 29 0.87 0.34 12.82
CA TRP A 29 0.12 -0.60 11.99
C TRP A 29 -0.92 -1.41 12.78
N ALA A 30 -0.82 -1.48 14.11
CA ALA A 30 -1.74 -2.17 15.00
C ALA A 30 -2.71 -1.23 15.73
N GLU A 31 -2.81 0.04 15.35
CA GLU A 31 -3.74 0.98 15.99
C GLU A 31 -5.19 0.48 15.91
N PRO A 32 -6.00 0.56 17.00
CA PRO A 32 -7.28 -0.15 17.07
C PRO A 32 -8.36 0.30 16.08
N HIS A 33 -8.22 1.49 15.50
CA HIS A 33 -9.15 2.02 14.51
C HIS A 33 -8.92 1.46 13.10
N ARG A 34 -7.77 0.82 12.85
CA ARG A 34 -7.42 0.23 11.56
C ARG A 34 -8.02 -1.16 11.40
N ARG A 35 -8.60 -1.42 10.24
CA ARG A 35 -9.17 -2.70 9.83
C ARG A 35 -8.45 -3.23 8.61
N TYR A 36 -8.58 -2.57 7.47
CA TYR A 36 -7.85 -2.98 6.26
C TYR A 36 -6.40 -2.50 6.34
N HIS A 37 -6.18 -1.20 6.61
CA HIS A 37 -4.84 -0.59 6.65
C HIS A 37 -4.10 -0.90 7.98
N ALA A 38 -4.00 -2.19 8.30
CA ALA A 38 -3.38 -2.76 9.48
C ALA A 38 -2.22 -3.72 9.11
N THR A 39 -1.59 -4.37 10.09
CA THR A 39 -0.42 -5.27 9.87
C THR A 39 -0.65 -6.38 8.83
N GLY A 40 -1.89 -6.83 8.63
CA GLY A 40 -2.24 -7.78 7.58
C GLY A 40 -2.01 -7.24 6.17
N HIS A 41 -2.31 -5.96 5.95
CA HIS A 41 -2.05 -5.27 4.68
C HIS A 41 -0.56 -5.09 4.44
N LEU A 42 0.20 -4.63 5.45
CA LEU A 42 1.67 -4.55 5.35
C LEU A 42 2.29 -5.90 4.96
N THR A 43 1.84 -6.98 5.58
CA THR A 43 2.31 -8.34 5.26
C THR A 43 2.04 -8.69 3.80
N ALA A 44 0.84 -8.37 3.29
CA ALA A 44 0.46 -8.63 1.90
C ALA A 44 1.31 -7.83 0.90
N ILE A 45 1.57 -6.54 1.17
CA ILE A 45 2.42 -5.72 0.30
C ILE A 45 3.85 -6.26 0.27
N LEU A 46 4.44 -6.57 1.43
CA LEU A 46 5.82 -7.10 1.48
C LEU A 46 5.93 -8.41 0.71
N ALA A 47 4.94 -9.29 0.83
CA ALA A 47 4.89 -10.53 0.05
C ALA A 47 4.77 -10.27 -1.47
N ALA A 48 3.94 -9.31 -1.88
CA ALA A 48 3.79 -8.93 -3.30
C ALA A 48 5.05 -8.25 -3.86
N VAL A 49 5.73 -7.41 -3.08
CA VAL A 49 7.05 -6.85 -3.42
C VAL A 49 8.05 -7.98 -3.64
N ASP A 50 8.14 -8.94 -2.73
CA ASP A 50 9.06 -10.06 -2.85
C ASP A 50 8.74 -10.94 -4.08
N GLU A 51 7.45 -11.15 -4.39
CA GLU A 51 7.02 -11.88 -5.59
C GLU A 51 7.44 -11.18 -6.90
N LEU A 52 7.24 -9.86 -6.99
CA LEU A 52 7.60 -9.07 -8.17
C LEU A 52 9.12 -9.06 -8.37
N LEU A 53 9.88 -8.83 -7.30
CA LEU A 53 11.35 -8.84 -7.33
C LEU A 53 11.89 -10.23 -7.71
N ALA A 54 11.33 -11.30 -7.15
CA ALA A 54 11.72 -12.68 -7.50
C ALA A 54 11.37 -13.05 -8.94
N SER A 55 10.39 -12.38 -9.55
CA SER A 55 10.01 -12.54 -10.95
C SER A 55 10.93 -11.76 -11.92
N GLY A 56 11.88 -10.99 -11.38
CA GLY A 56 12.87 -10.25 -12.15
C GLY A 56 12.46 -8.81 -12.50
N GLU A 57 11.40 -8.28 -11.89
CA GLU A 57 11.02 -6.88 -12.07
C GLU A 57 12.15 -5.96 -11.55
N PRO A 58 12.56 -4.94 -12.33
CA PRO A 58 13.63 -4.05 -11.93
C PRO A 58 13.14 -3.11 -10.82
N ALA A 59 13.84 -3.09 -9.68
CA ALA A 59 13.70 -2.08 -8.65
C ALA A 59 14.90 -2.15 -7.68
N ASP A 60 15.09 -1.12 -6.88
CA ASP A 60 15.90 -1.15 -5.66
C ASP A 60 15.08 -1.85 -4.55
N PRO A 61 15.46 -3.07 -4.13
CA PRO A 61 14.69 -3.84 -3.17
C PRO A 61 14.57 -3.16 -1.80
N ASP A 62 15.59 -2.43 -1.37
CA ASP A 62 15.58 -1.80 -0.05
C ASP A 62 14.67 -0.57 -0.07
N ALA A 63 14.73 0.23 -1.13
CA ALA A 63 13.87 1.40 -1.29
C ALA A 63 12.38 1.02 -1.30
N VAL A 64 11.99 0.00 -2.09
CA VAL A 64 10.58 -0.43 -2.16
C VAL A 64 10.10 -1.08 -0.86
N ARG A 65 10.94 -1.86 -0.16
CA ARG A 65 10.56 -2.46 1.12
C ARG A 65 10.43 -1.42 2.23
N PHE A 66 11.36 -0.46 2.32
CA PHE A 66 11.19 0.64 3.27
C PHE A 66 9.94 1.44 2.96
N ALA A 67 9.68 1.78 1.69
CA ALA A 67 8.46 2.49 1.32
C ALA A 67 7.20 1.71 1.70
N ALA A 68 7.16 0.39 1.49
CA ALA A 68 6.05 -0.46 1.92
C ALA A 68 5.81 -0.38 3.45
N TRP A 69 6.87 -0.41 4.26
CA TRP A 69 6.77 -0.24 5.72
C TRP A 69 6.19 1.10 6.15
N PHE A 70 6.49 2.16 5.41
CA PHE A 70 6.13 3.53 5.79
C PHE A 70 4.84 4.06 5.17
N HIS A 71 4.40 3.58 4.00
CA HIS A 71 3.42 4.32 3.19
C HIS A 71 2.12 4.70 3.93
N ASP A 72 1.61 3.79 4.77
CA ASP A 72 0.44 4.01 5.64
C ASP A 72 0.79 3.94 7.14
N ALA A 73 2.06 4.16 7.50
CA ALA A 73 2.48 4.19 8.91
C ALA A 73 1.78 5.30 9.71
N VAL A 74 1.27 6.35 9.05
CA VAL A 74 0.28 7.28 9.59
C VAL A 74 -1.01 7.10 8.80
N TYR A 75 -2.15 6.90 9.49
CA TYR A 75 -3.45 6.68 8.85
C TYR A 75 -4.58 7.22 9.72
N ASP A 76 -5.08 8.40 9.34
CA ASP A 76 -6.27 9.04 9.92
C ASP A 76 -7.48 8.97 8.97
N GLY A 77 -7.36 8.29 7.83
CA GLY A 77 -8.38 8.23 6.78
C GLY A 77 -8.50 9.53 5.98
N LYS A 78 -7.37 10.24 5.80
CA LYS A 78 -7.29 11.53 5.10
C LYS A 78 -6.33 11.44 3.90
N PRO A 79 -6.84 11.03 2.72
CA PRO A 79 -6.03 10.89 1.52
C PRO A 79 -5.22 12.15 1.20
N GLY A 80 -3.97 11.96 0.79
CA GLY A 80 -2.94 12.97 0.58
C GLY A 80 -2.26 13.50 1.85
N GLN A 81 -2.97 13.60 2.97
CA GLN A 81 -2.38 14.07 4.24
C GLN A 81 -1.66 12.95 4.97
N ASP A 82 -2.24 11.75 4.95
CA ASP A 82 -1.69 10.56 5.58
C ASP A 82 -0.37 10.16 4.92
N GLU A 83 -0.33 10.10 3.59
CA GLU A 83 0.87 9.80 2.80
C GLU A 83 1.95 10.87 3.02
N ALA A 84 1.58 12.15 3.09
CA ALA A 84 2.54 13.21 3.40
C ALA A 84 3.10 13.10 4.84
N ALA A 85 2.30 12.64 5.80
CA ALA A 85 2.74 12.42 7.18
C ALA A 85 3.63 11.17 7.29
N SER A 86 3.24 10.09 6.65
CA SER A 86 4.02 8.86 6.48
C SER A 86 5.38 9.13 5.82
N ALA A 87 5.42 9.96 4.78
CA ALA A 87 6.65 10.34 4.08
C ALA A 87 7.61 11.11 5.00
N ARG A 88 7.10 12.06 5.79
CA ARG A 88 7.88 12.78 6.80
C ARG A 88 8.41 11.84 7.88
N LEU A 89 7.58 10.91 8.36
CA LEU A 89 8.00 9.89 9.32
C LEU A 89 9.13 9.03 8.76
N ALA A 90 9.01 8.57 7.51
CA ALA A 90 10.04 7.78 6.84
C ALA A 90 11.37 8.54 6.77
N ARG A 91 11.33 9.83 6.39
CA ARG A 91 12.49 10.71 6.34
C ARG A 91 13.18 10.81 7.70
N GLU A 92 12.43 11.12 8.74
CA GLU A 92 12.94 11.30 10.10
C GLU A 92 13.59 10.01 10.62
N VAL A 93 12.87 8.89 10.51
CA VAL A 93 13.34 7.59 11.02
C VAL A 93 14.57 7.11 10.25
N LEU A 94 14.54 7.09 8.91
CA LEU A 94 15.65 6.56 8.12
C LEU A 94 16.92 7.44 8.23
N THR A 95 16.75 8.76 8.36
CA THR A 95 17.88 9.66 8.64
C THR A 95 18.48 9.37 10.01
N ALA A 96 17.65 9.19 11.04
CA ALA A 96 18.11 8.85 12.39
C ALA A 96 18.81 7.47 12.45
N LEU A 97 18.42 6.54 11.59
CA LEU A 97 19.08 5.24 11.40
C LEU A 97 20.37 5.33 10.57
N GLY A 98 20.78 6.52 10.12
CA GLY A 98 22.00 6.74 9.36
C GLY A 98 21.95 6.19 7.93
N ARG A 99 20.76 6.07 7.34
CA ARG A 99 20.61 5.60 5.95
C ARG A 99 21.11 6.64 4.96
N PRO A 100 21.64 6.22 3.79
CA PRO A 100 22.13 7.17 2.78
C PRO A 100 21.02 8.12 2.33
N ALA A 101 21.36 9.41 2.15
CA ALA A 101 20.38 10.44 1.76
C ALA A 101 19.60 10.08 0.48
N ALA A 102 20.26 9.48 -0.52
CA ALA A 102 19.60 9.04 -1.75
C ALA A 102 18.50 7.98 -1.51
N LEU A 103 18.72 7.05 -0.58
CA LEU A 103 17.71 6.06 -0.18
C LEU A 103 16.55 6.75 0.57
N VAL A 104 16.88 7.67 1.47
CA VAL A 104 15.90 8.44 2.25
C VAL A 104 15.00 9.29 1.35
N ASP A 105 15.58 9.91 0.32
CA ASP A 105 14.84 10.70 -0.69
C ASP A 105 13.94 9.82 -1.55
N GLU A 106 14.43 8.65 -1.97
CA GLU A 106 13.64 7.73 -2.77
C GLU A 106 12.48 7.14 -1.99
N VAL A 107 12.68 6.74 -0.73
CA VAL A 107 11.60 6.23 0.12
C VAL A 107 10.53 7.30 0.35
N GLU A 108 10.92 8.56 0.63
CA GLU A 108 9.93 9.65 0.77
C GLU A 108 9.12 9.84 -0.52
N ARG A 109 9.80 9.86 -1.67
CA ARG A 109 9.13 9.98 -2.97
C ARG A 109 8.16 8.84 -3.23
N LEU A 110 8.55 7.61 -2.93
CA LEU A 110 7.73 6.41 -3.12
C LEU A 110 6.52 6.41 -2.19
N VAL A 111 6.67 6.81 -0.92
CA VAL A 111 5.54 6.97 -0.01
C VAL A 111 4.57 8.05 -0.49
N LEU A 112 5.06 9.19 -0.98
CA LEU A 112 4.18 10.22 -1.55
C LEU A 112 3.44 9.73 -2.82
N LEU A 113 4.06 8.83 -3.59
CA LEU A 113 3.50 8.29 -4.82
C LEU A 113 2.23 7.43 -4.57
N THR A 114 2.10 6.80 -3.40
CA THR A 114 0.93 5.98 -3.07
C THR A 114 -0.35 6.79 -2.92
N ALA A 115 -0.28 8.12 -2.79
CA ALA A 115 -1.49 8.95 -2.81
C ALA A 115 -2.26 8.88 -4.16
N GLY A 116 -1.54 8.58 -5.25
CA GLY A 116 -2.12 8.48 -6.60
C GLY A 116 -1.96 7.12 -7.26
N HIS A 117 -1.06 6.27 -6.77
CA HIS A 117 -0.68 4.99 -7.40
C HIS A 117 -0.38 5.11 -8.90
N ASP A 118 0.24 6.21 -9.32
CA ASP A 118 0.44 6.52 -10.74
C ASP A 118 1.91 6.81 -11.05
N PRO A 119 2.78 5.79 -11.04
CA PRO A 119 4.18 5.94 -11.39
C PRO A 119 4.32 6.38 -12.85
N ALA A 120 5.28 7.27 -13.10
CA ALA A 120 5.62 7.70 -14.45
C ALA A 120 6.19 6.53 -15.28
N PRO A 121 6.06 6.54 -16.62
CA PRO A 121 6.71 5.53 -17.46
C PRO A 121 8.21 5.44 -17.18
N GLY A 122 8.70 4.25 -16.86
CA GLY A 122 10.11 4.00 -16.51
C GLY A 122 10.44 4.15 -15.02
N ASP A 123 9.50 4.56 -14.17
CA ASP A 123 9.67 4.54 -12.71
C ASP A 123 9.52 3.12 -12.17
N ALA A 124 10.63 2.39 -12.13
CA ALA A 124 10.66 0.97 -11.81
C ALA A 124 10.32 0.69 -10.33
N ASN A 125 10.88 1.49 -9.40
CA ASN A 125 10.57 1.39 -7.97
C ASN A 125 9.09 1.72 -7.70
N GLY A 126 8.58 2.79 -8.31
CA GLY A 126 7.18 3.19 -8.19
C GLY A 126 6.23 2.14 -8.77
N ALA A 127 6.59 1.53 -9.90
CA ALA A 127 5.82 0.43 -10.49
C ALA A 127 5.71 -0.77 -9.54
N VAL A 128 6.82 -1.21 -8.94
CA VAL A 128 6.80 -2.34 -8.00
C VAL A 128 5.98 -2.01 -6.74
N LEU A 129 6.18 -0.84 -6.15
CA LEU A 129 5.44 -0.47 -4.93
C LEU A 129 3.93 -0.34 -5.19
N CYS A 130 3.54 0.42 -6.23
CA CYS A 130 2.13 0.62 -6.54
C CYS A 130 1.44 -0.67 -6.96
N ASP A 131 2.12 -1.55 -7.72
CA ASP A 131 1.54 -2.83 -8.10
C ASP A 131 1.37 -3.75 -6.88
N ALA A 132 2.36 -3.78 -5.98
CA ALA A 132 2.29 -4.57 -4.76
C ALA A 132 1.16 -4.11 -3.83
N ASP A 133 0.97 -2.79 -3.71
CA ASP A 133 -0.11 -2.21 -2.92
C ASP A 133 -1.50 -2.51 -3.50
N LEU A 134 -1.63 -2.41 -4.83
CA LEU A 134 -2.89 -2.71 -5.53
C LEU A 134 -3.13 -4.22 -5.74
N ALA A 135 -2.19 -5.10 -5.37
CA ALA A 135 -2.29 -6.54 -5.63
C ALA A 135 -3.53 -7.19 -4.98
N VAL A 136 -3.99 -6.65 -3.85
CA VAL A 136 -5.22 -7.10 -3.16
C VAL A 136 -6.44 -7.09 -4.08
N LEU A 137 -6.47 -6.17 -5.05
CA LEU A 137 -7.61 -6.01 -5.96
C LEU A 137 -7.82 -7.26 -6.80
N ALA A 138 -6.76 -8.04 -7.04
CA ALA A 138 -6.78 -9.29 -7.79
C ALA A 138 -7.06 -10.54 -6.96
N GLY A 139 -7.39 -10.40 -5.67
CA GLY A 139 -7.82 -11.52 -4.82
C GLY A 139 -9.01 -12.28 -5.41
N SER A 140 -9.22 -13.51 -4.96
CA SER A 140 -10.46 -14.24 -5.26
C SER A 140 -11.69 -13.44 -4.83
N PRO A 141 -12.89 -13.70 -5.39
CA PRO A 141 -14.10 -12.94 -5.01
C PRO A 141 -14.38 -12.89 -3.50
N ALA A 142 -14.01 -13.94 -2.76
CA ALA A 142 -14.13 -13.98 -1.31
C ALA A 142 -13.10 -13.08 -0.61
N GLU A 143 -11.83 -13.13 -1.04
CA GLU A 143 -10.77 -12.27 -0.51
C GLU A 143 -11.04 -10.79 -0.82
N TYR A 144 -11.46 -10.49 -2.05
CA TYR A 144 -11.83 -9.13 -2.46
C TYR A 144 -13.04 -8.62 -1.66
N GLY A 145 -14.06 -9.46 -1.45
CA GLY A 145 -15.21 -9.09 -0.63
C GLY A 145 -14.83 -8.77 0.82
N ALA A 146 -13.92 -9.55 1.40
CA ALA A 146 -13.38 -9.28 2.74
C ALA A 146 -12.56 -7.97 2.77
N TYR A 147 -11.74 -7.72 1.76
CA TYR A 147 -11.03 -6.46 1.56
C TYR A 147 -11.99 -5.26 1.52
N ALA A 148 -13.00 -5.30 0.65
CA ALA A 148 -13.94 -4.20 0.48
C ALA A 148 -14.74 -3.92 1.77
N ALA A 149 -15.13 -4.98 2.50
CA ALA A 149 -15.78 -4.84 3.80
C ALA A 149 -14.85 -4.21 4.85
N ALA A 150 -13.59 -4.64 4.94
CA ALA A 150 -12.62 -4.06 5.86
C ALA A 150 -12.32 -2.59 5.54
N VAL A 151 -12.25 -2.21 4.26
CA VAL A 151 -12.16 -0.80 3.84
C VAL A 151 -13.42 -0.04 4.26
N ARG A 152 -14.62 -0.62 4.11
CA ARG A 152 -15.85 0.03 4.60
C ARG A 152 -15.78 0.31 6.11
N ASP A 153 -15.25 -0.62 6.89
CA ASP A 153 -15.12 -0.48 8.34
C ASP A 153 -14.11 0.63 8.74
N ASP A 154 -13.01 0.81 7.98
CA ASP A 154 -12.08 1.93 8.20
C ASP A 154 -12.79 3.30 8.08
N TYR A 155 -13.78 3.37 7.19
CA TYR A 155 -14.58 4.57 6.96
C TYR A 155 -15.93 4.54 7.69
N ALA A 156 -16.13 3.71 8.72
CA ALA A 156 -17.43 3.57 9.41
C ALA A 156 -18.01 4.89 9.96
N HIS A 157 -17.16 5.91 10.14
CA HIS A 157 -17.54 7.26 10.54
C HIS A 157 -18.13 8.11 9.40
N VAL A 158 -17.94 7.71 8.14
CA VAL A 158 -18.49 8.37 6.96
C VAL A 158 -19.89 7.81 6.66
N PRO A 159 -20.90 8.65 6.39
CA PRO A 159 -22.24 8.20 6.01
C PRO A 159 -22.20 7.27 4.78
N ASP A 160 -23.09 6.27 4.75
CA ASP A 160 -23.07 5.23 3.72
C ASP A 160 -23.19 5.78 2.29
N ALA A 161 -24.03 6.80 2.08
CA ALA A 161 -24.18 7.42 0.76
C ALA A 161 -22.90 8.14 0.30
N ASP A 162 -22.24 8.85 1.21
CA ASP A 162 -21.00 9.58 0.93
C ASP A 162 -19.84 8.62 0.68
N PHE A 163 -19.73 7.56 1.50
CA PHE A 163 -18.76 6.49 1.30
C PHE A 163 -18.97 5.81 -0.05
N ALA A 164 -20.20 5.40 -0.38
CA ALA A 164 -20.50 4.73 -1.64
C ALA A 164 -20.17 5.61 -2.85
N ALA A 165 -20.51 6.90 -2.81
CA ALA A 165 -20.17 7.86 -3.86
C ALA A 165 -18.64 8.03 -4.00
N GLY A 166 -17.93 8.23 -2.89
CA GLY A 166 -16.47 8.39 -2.90
C GLY A 166 -15.74 7.13 -3.38
N ARG A 167 -16.12 5.96 -2.85
CA ARG A 167 -15.57 4.66 -3.26
C ARG A 167 -15.84 4.40 -4.75
N ALA A 168 -17.06 4.63 -5.22
CA ALA A 168 -17.40 4.47 -6.64
C ALA A 168 -16.55 5.39 -7.55
N ALA A 169 -16.26 6.61 -7.11
CA ALA A 169 -15.38 7.52 -7.85
C ALA A 169 -13.93 7.00 -7.92
N VAL A 170 -13.38 6.49 -6.82
CA VAL A 170 -12.05 5.86 -6.79
C VAL A 170 -11.99 4.67 -7.74
N LEU A 171 -12.97 3.75 -7.66
CA LEU A 171 -12.99 2.55 -8.51
C LEU A 171 -13.15 2.89 -9.99
N ALA A 172 -13.99 3.87 -10.32
CA ALA A 172 -14.13 4.34 -11.69
C ALA A 172 -12.81 4.95 -12.20
N GLY A 173 -12.15 5.79 -11.41
CA GLY A 173 -10.86 6.38 -11.76
C GLY A 173 -9.75 5.34 -11.98
N LEU A 174 -9.74 4.26 -11.19
CA LEU A 174 -8.84 3.12 -11.41
C LEU A 174 -9.16 2.40 -12.73
N LEU A 175 -10.44 2.09 -12.97
CA LEU A 175 -10.89 1.37 -14.17
C LEU A 175 -10.66 2.15 -15.48
N ASP A 176 -10.70 3.49 -15.42
CA ASP A 176 -10.43 4.38 -16.55
C ASP A 176 -8.95 4.39 -16.98
N ARG A 177 -8.03 3.89 -16.14
CA ARG A 177 -6.62 3.77 -16.51
C ARG A 177 -6.45 2.73 -17.61
N PRO A 178 -5.53 2.93 -18.58
CA PRO A 178 -5.20 1.92 -19.58
C PRO A 178 -4.72 0.59 -18.97
N ALA A 179 -4.11 0.66 -17.78
CA ALA A 179 -3.74 -0.50 -16.98
C ALA A 179 -3.74 -0.12 -15.50
N LEU A 180 -4.17 -1.07 -14.66
CA LEU A 180 -4.08 -0.95 -13.20
C LEU A 180 -2.64 -1.19 -12.75
N PHE A 181 -2.01 -2.23 -13.29
CA PHE A 181 -0.65 -2.62 -12.96
C PHE A 181 0.37 -2.10 -13.99
N ARG A 182 1.57 -1.81 -13.52
CA ARG A 182 2.62 -1.12 -14.26
C ARG A 182 3.73 -2.06 -14.68
N THR A 183 4.13 -2.97 -13.81
CA THR A 183 5.07 -4.07 -14.07
C THR A 183 4.50 -5.08 -15.08
N GLU A 184 5.37 -5.82 -15.78
CA GLU A 184 4.92 -6.87 -16.70
C GLU A 184 4.25 -8.01 -15.93
N THR A 185 4.88 -8.43 -14.83
CA THR A 185 4.41 -9.50 -13.95
C THR A 185 3.06 -9.16 -13.33
N GLY A 186 2.90 -7.95 -12.78
CA GLY A 186 1.62 -7.50 -12.19
C GLY A 186 0.50 -7.46 -13.21
N ARG A 187 0.75 -6.96 -14.44
CA ARG A 187 -0.24 -7.00 -15.53
C ARG A 187 -0.66 -8.42 -15.86
N ALA A 188 0.31 -9.32 -16.01
CA ALA A 188 0.06 -10.70 -16.40
C ALA A 188 -0.73 -11.47 -15.33
N ARG A 189 -0.43 -11.22 -14.05
CA ARG A 189 -1.03 -11.96 -12.93
C ARG A 189 -2.34 -11.37 -12.43
N TRP A 190 -2.44 -10.05 -12.33
CA TRP A 190 -3.44 -9.40 -11.49
C TRP A 190 -4.48 -8.57 -12.26
N GLU A 191 -4.12 -8.02 -13.43
CA GLU A 191 -4.97 -7.06 -14.16
C GLU A 191 -6.40 -7.56 -14.42
N THR A 192 -6.53 -8.79 -14.94
CA THR A 192 -7.84 -9.34 -15.32
C THR A 192 -8.74 -9.56 -14.10
N ALA A 193 -8.21 -10.15 -13.04
CA ALA A 193 -8.95 -10.42 -11.81
C ALA A 193 -9.32 -9.10 -11.11
N ALA A 194 -8.38 -8.16 -11.02
CA ALA A 194 -8.63 -6.85 -10.42
C ALA A 194 -9.74 -6.08 -11.14
N ARG A 195 -9.68 -5.98 -12.47
CA ARG A 195 -10.75 -5.30 -13.23
C ARG A 195 -12.11 -5.94 -13.05
N HIS A 196 -12.17 -7.27 -12.99
CA HIS A 196 -13.42 -7.99 -12.74
C HIS A 196 -14.00 -7.63 -11.36
N ASN A 197 -13.16 -7.66 -10.33
CA ASN A 197 -13.56 -7.35 -8.96
C ASN A 197 -14.00 -5.88 -8.80
N LEU A 198 -13.17 -4.94 -9.29
CA LEU A 198 -13.49 -3.51 -9.26
C LEU A 198 -14.80 -3.20 -10.00
N GLY A 199 -15.00 -3.79 -11.18
CA GLY A 199 -16.22 -3.61 -11.96
C GLY A 199 -17.45 -4.14 -11.24
N THR A 200 -17.32 -5.28 -10.56
CA THR A 200 -18.40 -5.88 -9.77
C THR A 200 -18.78 -4.99 -8.59
N GLU A 201 -17.81 -4.53 -7.79
CA GLU A 201 -18.07 -3.62 -6.67
C GLU A 201 -18.69 -2.31 -7.14
N LEU A 202 -18.19 -1.72 -8.23
CA LEU A 202 -18.71 -0.47 -8.78
C LEU A 202 -20.20 -0.57 -9.18
N VAL A 203 -20.62 -1.69 -9.78
CA VAL A 203 -22.03 -1.93 -10.11
C VAL A 203 -22.88 -2.01 -8.85
N LEU A 204 -22.41 -2.74 -7.82
CA LEU A 204 -23.13 -2.89 -6.56
C LEU A 204 -23.29 -1.55 -5.83
N LEU A 205 -22.21 -0.76 -5.72
CA LEU A 205 -22.24 0.56 -5.07
C LEU A 205 -23.23 1.51 -5.74
N ARG A 206 -23.27 1.54 -7.08
CA ARG A 206 -24.19 2.38 -7.84
C ARG A 206 -25.65 1.95 -7.71
N ALA A 207 -25.89 0.64 -7.61
CA ALA A 207 -27.24 0.10 -7.40
C ALA A 207 -27.79 0.42 -6.00
N SER A 208 -26.93 0.47 -4.98
CA SER A 208 -27.33 0.82 -3.60
C SER A 208 -27.55 2.31 -3.37
N ALA A 209 -27.06 3.18 -4.26
CA ALA A 209 -27.23 4.63 -4.19
C ALA A 209 -28.46 5.16 -4.96
N SER A 210 -29.19 4.27 -5.66
CA SER A 210 -30.40 4.58 -6.44
C SER A 210 -31.67 4.25 -5.65
#